data_AF-A0A224XXD6-F1
#
_entry.id   AF-A0A224XXD6-F1
#
_cell.length_a   1.000
_cell.length_b   1.000
_cell.length_c   1.000
_cell.angle_alpha   90.00
_cell.angle_beta   90.00
_cell.angle_gamma   90.00
#
_symmetry.space_group_name_H-M   'P 1'
#
loop_
_entity.id
_entity.type
_entity.pdbx_description
1 polymer ?
#
loop_
_entity_poly.entity_id
_entity_poly.type
_entity_poly.pdbx_seq_one_letter_code
_entity_poly.pdbx_strand_id
1 'polypeptide(L)'
;MLSMYKAIVRATFLYSAELWACLYTDRTEAVQTRFLKSILSLPINTPHYLVRLETGYEWLKVILFKAMLKWWVKLLQMPDKRLPRICFLNMVGREGGSLDYNWASQLRSLLVTVDADNLWLQQDLRTIQANLSDMVLKMRNHCLSLDINRALNSQYNTTYRMVSTLGESESYLRLRSNFKKIKFICQIRLSSDNWLRFSISGIQLWLARYVFYVTERQNR
;
A
#
# COMPACT_ATOMS: atom_id res chain seq x y z
N MET A 1 14.10 8.07 -8.69
CA MET A 1 12.83 8.29 -7.96
C MET A 1 12.63 7.25 -6.86
N LEU A 2 12.47 5.97 -7.22
CA LEU A 2 12.18 4.89 -6.26
C LEU A 2 13.31 4.65 -5.23
N SER A 3 14.57 4.92 -5.59
CA SER A 3 15.72 4.85 -4.67
C SER A 3 15.63 5.87 -3.54
N MET A 4 15.20 7.10 -3.85
CA MET A 4 15.09 8.18 -2.87
C MET A 4 13.95 7.95 -1.86
N TYR A 5 12.80 7.44 -2.33
CA TYR A 5 11.73 7.00 -1.43
C TYR A 5 12.22 5.92 -0.46
N LYS A 6 12.89 4.89 -1.01
CA LYS A 6 13.44 3.80 -0.20
C LYS A 6 14.46 4.31 0.81
N ALA A 7 15.31 5.26 0.45
CA ALA A 7 16.32 5.80 1.36
C ALA A 7 15.69 6.62 2.51
N ILE A 8 14.74 7.50 2.22
CA ILE A 8 14.22 8.44 3.22
C ILE A 8 13.10 7.80 4.04
N VAL A 9 12.07 7.30 3.36
CA VAL A 9 10.85 6.84 4.03
C VAL A 9 11.10 5.52 4.73
N ARG A 10 11.81 4.56 4.12
CA ARG A 10 12.08 3.29 4.82
C ARG A 10 13.00 3.47 6.02
N ALA A 11 14.05 4.29 5.92
CA ALA A 11 15.01 4.42 7.01
C ALA A 11 14.40 5.10 8.24
N THR A 12 13.61 6.15 8.04
CA THR A 12 13.01 6.90 9.15
C THR A 12 11.70 6.27 9.65
N PHE A 13 10.83 5.85 8.72
CA PHE A 13 9.49 5.38 9.07
C PHE A 13 9.46 3.93 9.55
N LEU A 14 10.29 3.06 8.98
CA LEU A 14 10.28 1.63 9.34
C LEU A 14 11.20 1.30 10.52
N TYR A 15 11.82 2.31 11.14
CA TYR A 15 12.61 2.09 12.34
C TYR A 15 11.72 1.60 13.49
N SER A 16 11.97 0.38 13.95
CA SER A 16 11.21 -0.30 15.02
C SER A 16 9.70 -0.37 14.76
N ALA A 17 9.28 -0.25 13.51
CA ALA A 17 7.88 -0.17 13.13
C ALA A 17 7.14 -1.50 13.35
N GLU A 18 7.87 -2.61 13.46
CA GLU A 18 7.34 -3.92 13.87
C GLU A 18 6.66 -3.92 15.24
N LEU A 19 6.93 -2.94 16.11
CA LEU A 19 6.36 -2.87 17.46
C LEU A 19 5.09 -2.02 17.55
N TRP A 20 5.00 -0.92 16.80
CA TRP A 20 3.96 0.10 17.00
C TRP A 20 3.13 0.42 15.75
N ALA A 21 3.65 0.17 14.55
CA ALA A 21 3.05 0.73 13.34
C ALA A 21 1.80 -0.03 12.85
N CYS A 22 1.52 -1.23 13.38
CA CYS A 22 0.38 -2.05 12.96
C CYS A 22 -0.97 -1.32 13.12
N LEU A 23 -1.15 -0.60 14.22
CA LEU A 23 -2.37 0.18 14.51
C LEU A 23 -2.56 1.37 13.57
N TYR A 24 -1.48 1.86 12.98
CA TYR A 24 -1.51 3.07 12.16
C TYR A 24 -1.36 2.79 10.68
N THR A 25 -1.47 1.53 10.26
CA THR A 25 -1.24 1.08 8.88
C THR A 25 -1.91 1.98 7.85
N ASP A 26 -3.19 2.33 8.01
CA ASP A 26 -3.88 3.24 7.10
C ASP A 26 -3.26 4.64 7.00
N ARG A 27 -2.83 5.21 8.14
CA ARG A 27 -2.14 6.50 8.18
C ARG A 27 -0.74 6.39 7.54
N THR A 28 -0.05 5.28 7.77
CA THR A 28 1.27 5.01 7.19
C THR A 28 1.22 4.96 5.66
N GLU A 29 0.20 4.31 5.10
CA GLU A 29 0.00 4.21 3.65
C GLU A 29 -0.30 5.58 3.03
N ALA A 30 -1.04 6.43 3.73
CA ALA A 30 -1.32 7.79 3.26
C ALA A 30 -0.03 8.61 3.08
N VAL A 31 0.98 8.43 3.92
CA VAL A 31 2.28 9.10 3.80
C VAL A 31 3.00 8.67 2.52
N GLN A 32 3.09 7.35 2.27
CA GLN A 32 3.66 6.81 1.03
C GLN A 32 2.96 7.40 -0.19
N THR A 33 1.64 7.36 -0.19
CA THR A 33 0.86 7.74 -1.35
C THR A 33 0.92 9.25 -1.60
N ARG A 34 0.96 10.07 -0.53
CA ARG A 34 1.14 11.53 -0.63
C ARG A 34 2.50 11.88 -1.22
N PHE A 35 3.56 11.17 -0.83
CA PHE A 35 4.89 11.35 -1.42
C PHE A 35 4.89 11.01 -2.92
N LEU A 36 4.29 9.89 -3.33
CA LEU A 36 4.19 9.49 -4.74
C LEU A 36 3.38 10.50 -5.56
N LYS A 37 2.24 10.97 -5.03
CA LYS A 37 1.42 12.03 -5.64
C LYS A 37 2.21 13.31 -5.86
N SER A 38 2.99 13.74 -4.87
CA SER A 38 3.83 14.95 -4.97
C SER A 38 4.85 14.81 -6.11
N ILE A 39 5.54 13.67 -6.17
CA ILE A 39 6.54 13.42 -7.19
C ILE A 39 5.93 13.37 -8.59
N LEU A 40 4.81 12.69 -8.76
CA LEU A 40 4.11 12.54 -10.05
C LEU A 40 3.27 13.78 -10.40
N SER A 41 3.19 14.74 -9.49
CA SER A 41 2.37 15.95 -9.61
C SER A 41 0.89 15.61 -9.84
N LEU A 42 0.42 14.59 -9.15
CA LEU A 42 -0.98 14.14 -9.16
C LEU A 42 -1.83 15.03 -8.24
N PRO A 43 -3.11 15.21 -8.57
CA PRO A 43 -4.08 15.86 -7.68
C PRO A 43 -4.15 15.21 -6.29
N ILE A 44 -4.45 16.01 -5.27
CA ILE A 44 -4.57 15.50 -3.89
C ILE A 44 -5.72 14.48 -3.74
N ASN A 45 -6.79 14.67 -4.54
CA ASN A 45 -7.98 13.82 -4.57
C ASN A 45 -7.81 12.52 -5.36
N THR A 46 -6.67 12.28 -6.03
CA THR A 46 -6.43 11.01 -6.72
C THR A 46 -6.48 9.85 -5.70
N PRO A 47 -7.31 8.82 -5.90
CA PRO A 47 -7.45 7.74 -4.93
C PRO A 47 -6.14 6.97 -4.70
N HIS A 48 -5.91 6.52 -3.45
CA HIS A 48 -4.63 5.89 -3.08
C HIS A 48 -4.37 4.57 -3.79
N TYR A 49 -5.42 3.76 -3.99
CA TYR A 49 -5.32 2.47 -4.67
C TYR A 49 -4.86 2.63 -6.12
N LEU A 50 -5.33 3.64 -6.84
CA LEU A 50 -4.88 3.91 -8.23
C LEU A 50 -3.40 4.26 -8.30
N VAL A 51 -2.92 5.10 -7.38
CA VAL A 51 -1.51 5.50 -7.34
C VAL A 51 -0.62 4.27 -7.07
N ARG A 52 -1.03 3.37 -6.18
CA ARG A 52 -0.29 2.14 -5.89
C ARG A 52 -0.28 1.17 -7.07
N LEU A 53 -1.43 0.95 -7.72
CA LEU A 53 -1.51 0.10 -8.91
C LEU A 53 -0.63 0.64 -10.04
N GLU A 54 -0.72 1.95 -10.32
CA GLU A 54 0.06 2.57 -11.39
C GLU A 54 1.56 2.46 -11.15
N THR A 55 1.98 2.77 -9.93
CA THR A 55 3.40 2.75 -9.56
C THR A 55 3.93 1.33 -9.32
N GLY A 56 3.04 0.36 -9.07
CA GLY A 56 3.36 -0.98 -8.59
C GLY A 56 4.12 -0.96 -7.26
N TYR A 57 3.89 0.05 -6.42
CA TYR A 57 4.58 0.15 -5.14
C TYR A 57 3.91 -0.74 -4.10
N GLU A 58 4.72 -1.50 -3.37
CA GLU A 58 4.26 -2.41 -2.33
C GLU A 58 3.72 -1.65 -1.11
N TRP A 59 2.57 -2.10 -0.61
CA TRP A 59 1.97 -1.62 0.62
C TRP A 59 2.98 -1.68 1.78
N LEU A 60 3.13 -0.59 2.52
CA LEU A 60 3.89 -0.59 3.77
C LEU A 60 3.39 -1.68 4.73
N LYS A 61 2.08 -1.98 4.74
CA LYS A 61 1.49 -3.08 5.52
C LYS A 61 2.19 -4.41 5.29
N VAL A 62 2.59 -4.73 4.05
CA VAL A 62 3.32 -5.98 3.73
C VAL A 62 4.72 -5.97 4.32
N ILE A 63 5.41 -4.81 4.24
CA ILE A 63 6.75 -4.63 4.79
C ILE A 63 6.72 -4.74 6.32
N LEU A 64 5.72 -4.11 6.96
CA LEU A 64 5.47 -4.16 8.40
C LEU A 64 5.16 -5.58 8.85
N PHE A 65 4.25 -6.27 8.16
CA PHE A 65 3.90 -7.65 8.45
C PHE A 65 5.13 -8.57 8.40
N LYS A 66 5.98 -8.43 7.38
CA LYS A 66 7.26 -9.15 7.30
C LYS A 66 8.19 -8.85 8.48
N ALA A 67 8.26 -7.59 8.92
CA ALA A 67 9.07 -7.20 10.07
C ALA A 67 8.52 -7.79 11.39
N MET A 68 7.20 -7.76 11.58
CA MET A 68 6.51 -8.37 12.72
C MET A 68 6.73 -9.89 12.77
N LEU A 69 6.60 -10.59 11.64
CA LEU A 69 6.87 -12.03 11.56
C LEU A 69 8.32 -12.37 11.94
N LYS A 70 9.29 -11.57 11.46
CA LYS A 70 10.70 -11.74 11.85
C LYS A 70 10.91 -11.50 13.34
N TRP A 71 10.25 -10.50 13.91
CA TRP A 71 10.29 -10.24 15.34
C TRP A 71 9.66 -11.38 16.15
N TRP A 72 8.54 -11.91 15.69
CA TRP A 72 7.89 -13.07 16.30
C TRP A 72 8.80 -14.30 16.31
N VAL A 73 9.46 -14.61 15.20
CA VAL A 73 10.47 -15.68 15.15
C VAL A 73 11.59 -15.45 16.15
N LYS A 74 12.09 -14.21 16.28
CA LYS A 74 13.09 -13.87 17.31
C LYS A 74 12.56 -14.09 18.72
N LEU A 75 11.30 -13.71 19.00
CA LEU A 75 10.67 -13.94 20.30
C LEU A 75 10.57 -15.43 20.62
N LEU A 76 10.18 -16.27 19.65
CA LEU A 76 10.09 -17.73 19.83
C LEU A 76 11.47 -18.38 20.07
N GLN A 77 12.55 -17.79 19.59
CA GLN A 77 13.92 -18.25 19.83
C GLN A 77 14.51 -17.79 21.16
N MET A 78 13.91 -16.79 21.81
CA MET A 78 14.45 -16.26 23.07
C MET A 78 14.16 -17.20 24.24
N PRO A 79 15.09 -17.34 25.19
CA PRO A 79 14.82 -18.02 26.46
C PRO A 79 13.71 -17.34 27.26
N ASP A 80 12.91 -18.12 27.98
CA ASP A 80 11.76 -17.62 28.75
C ASP A 80 12.12 -16.65 29.88
N LYS A 81 13.40 -16.58 30.27
CA LYS A 81 13.90 -15.60 31.25
C LYS A 81 14.10 -14.18 30.67
N ARG A 82 14.05 -14.00 29.36
CA ARG A 82 14.24 -12.67 28.75
C ARG A 82 12.96 -11.85 28.81
N LEU A 83 13.08 -10.58 29.19
CA LEU A 83 11.93 -9.66 29.30
C LEU A 83 11.02 -9.64 28.06
N PRO A 84 11.51 -9.53 26.81
CA PRO A 84 10.63 -9.52 25.64
C PRO A 84 9.80 -10.80 25.50
N ARG A 85 10.36 -11.96 25.87
CA ARG A 85 9.68 -13.25 25.84
C ARG A 85 8.59 -13.32 26.90
N ILE A 86 8.89 -12.88 28.11
CA ILE A 86 7.91 -12.80 29.21
C ILE A 86 6.74 -11.87 28.83
N CYS A 87 7.03 -10.67 28.31
CA CYS A 87 6.00 -9.74 27.85
C CYS A 87 5.15 -10.35 26.74
N PHE A 88 5.76 -11.04 25.77
CA PHE A 88 5.05 -11.73 24.72
C PHE A 88 4.09 -12.80 25.26
N LEU A 89 4.57 -13.69 26.14
CA LEU A 89 3.73 -14.74 26.74
C LEU A 89 2.56 -14.15 27.55
N ASN A 90 2.81 -13.06 28.27
CA ASN A 90 1.74 -12.33 28.98
C ASN A 90 0.71 -11.72 28.03
N MET A 91 1.13 -11.23 26.87
CA MET A 91 0.22 -10.71 25.84
C MET A 91 -0.61 -11.82 25.20
N VAL A 92 -0.01 -12.98 24.92
CA VAL A 92 -0.71 -14.19 24.43
C VAL A 92 -1.74 -14.69 25.45
N GLY A 93 -1.38 -14.72 26.74
CA GLY A 93 -2.30 -15.11 27.82
C GLY A 93 -3.46 -14.14 28.05
N ARG A 94 -3.41 -12.93 27.47
CA ARG A 94 -4.46 -11.90 27.53
C ARG A 94 -5.15 -11.71 26.17
N GLU A 95 -5.08 -12.70 25.29
CA GLU A 95 -5.85 -12.70 24.05
C GLU A 95 -7.35 -12.58 24.33
N GLY A 96 -8.05 -11.75 23.55
CA GLY A 96 -9.47 -11.42 23.76
C GLY A 96 -9.75 -10.01 24.31
N GLY A 97 -8.71 -9.28 24.76
CA GLY A 97 -8.80 -7.85 25.10
C GLY A 97 -8.77 -6.92 23.87
N SER A 98 -8.81 -5.60 24.10
CA SER A 98 -8.72 -4.60 23.02
C SER A 98 -7.46 -4.78 22.17
N LEU A 99 -7.65 -4.77 20.84
CA LEU A 99 -6.56 -4.83 19.85
C LEU A 99 -5.59 -3.66 19.97
N ASP A 100 -6.04 -2.52 20.50
CA ASP A 100 -5.25 -1.28 20.54
C ASP A 100 -4.01 -1.38 21.43
N TYR A 101 -3.98 -2.32 22.38
CA TYR A 101 -2.89 -2.44 23.35
C TYR A 101 -2.19 -3.79 23.36
N ASN A 102 -2.65 -4.76 22.56
CA ASN A 102 -2.07 -6.10 22.52
C ASN A 102 -1.41 -6.38 21.16
N TRP A 103 -0.08 -6.27 21.13
CA TRP A 103 0.71 -6.57 19.94
C TRP A 103 0.52 -8.02 19.43
N ALA A 104 0.35 -8.99 20.34
CA ALA A 104 0.13 -10.38 19.98
C ALA A 104 -1.22 -10.55 19.25
N SER A 105 -2.28 -9.92 19.76
CA SER A 105 -3.59 -9.89 19.10
C SER A 105 -3.56 -9.17 17.75
N GLN A 106 -2.77 -8.11 17.61
CA GLN A 106 -2.56 -7.42 16.33
C GLN A 106 -1.85 -8.31 15.31
N LEU A 107 -0.82 -9.03 15.72
CA LEU A 107 -0.15 -9.99 14.84
C LEU A 107 -1.10 -11.13 14.44
N ARG A 108 -1.86 -11.67 15.40
CA ARG A 108 -2.86 -12.71 15.12
C ARG A 108 -3.92 -12.25 14.12
N SER A 109 -4.45 -11.03 14.25
CA SER A 109 -5.44 -10.52 13.30
C SER A 109 -4.89 -10.40 11.87
N LEU A 110 -3.61 -10.04 11.73
CA LEU A 110 -2.93 -10.07 10.43
C LEU A 110 -2.73 -11.49 9.90
N LEU A 111 -2.44 -12.46 10.77
CA LEU A 111 -2.33 -13.87 10.39
C LEU A 111 -3.68 -14.44 9.94
N VAL A 112 -4.77 -14.11 10.64
CA VAL A 112 -6.14 -14.47 10.27
C VAL A 112 -6.49 -13.90 8.89
N THR A 113 -6.05 -12.67 8.58
CA THR A 113 -6.28 -12.03 7.27
C THR A 113 -5.67 -12.83 6.10
N VAL A 114 -4.64 -13.65 6.37
CA VAL A 114 -3.94 -14.47 5.37
C VAL A 114 -4.15 -15.98 5.60
N ASP A 115 -5.21 -16.35 6.31
CA ASP A 115 -5.56 -17.74 6.64
C ASP A 115 -4.42 -18.54 7.28
N ALA A 116 -3.67 -17.90 8.18
CA ALA A 116 -2.52 -18.45 8.88
C ALA A 116 -2.73 -18.56 10.41
N ASP A 117 -3.99 -18.57 10.89
CA ASP A 117 -4.30 -18.68 12.32
C ASP A 117 -3.84 -20.01 12.93
N ASN A 118 -3.84 -21.08 12.13
CA ASN A 118 -3.30 -22.38 12.55
C ASN A 118 -1.82 -22.30 13.01
N LEU A 119 -1.00 -21.49 12.33
CA LEU A 119 0.40 -21.27 12.70
C LEU A 119 0.53 -20.50 14.02
N TRP A 120 -0.42 -19.60 14.29
CA TRP A 120 -0.50 -18.90 15.58
C TRP A 120 -0.82 -19.87 16.72
N LEU A 121 -1.76 -20.79 16.51
CA LEU A 121 -2.16 -21.77 17.53
C LEU A 121 -1.05 -22.78 17.84
N GLN A 122 -0.31 -23.22 16.83
CA GLN A 122 0.77 -24.20 17.01
C GLN A 122 2.03 -23.59 17.63
N GLN A 123 2.32 -22.31 17.34
CA GLN A 123 3.56 -21.60 17.72
C GLN A 123 4.87 -22.37 17.48
N ASP A 124 4.88 -23.32 16.56
CA ASP A 124 6.08 -24.09 16.25
C ASP A 124 7.07 -23.27 15.42
N LEU A 125 8.26 -23.07 15.97
CA LEU A 125 9.31 -22.26 15.36
C LEU A 125 9.70 -22.75 13.97
N ARG A 126 9.82 -24.07 13.78
CA ARG A 126 10.28 -24.65 12.50
C ARG A 126 9.24 -24.43 11.41
N THR A 127 7.98 -24.72 11.73
CA THR A 127 6.86 -24.53 10.80
C THR A 127 6.67 -23.06 10.44
N ILE A 128 6.76 -22.14 11.41
CA ILE A 128 6.65 -20.70 11.16
C ILE A 128 7.77 -20.22 10.23
N GLN A 129 9.01 -20.62 10.49
CA GLN A 129 10.17 -20.24 9.66
C GLN A 129 10.02 -20.71 8.21
N ALA A 130 9.55 -21.95 8.00
CA ALA A 130 9.32 -22.50 6.68
C ALA A 130 8.24 -21.73 5.89
N ASN A 131 7.21 -21.23 6.58
CA ASN A 131 6.06 -20.54 5.97
C ASN A 131 6.20 -19.00 5.90
N LEU A 132 7.32 -18.41 6.36
CA LEU A 132 7.50 -16.95 6.37
C LEU A 132 7.31 -16.30 5.01
N SER A 133 7.89 -16.89 3.97
CA SER A 133 7.82 -16.37 2.60
C SER A 133 6.40 -16.46 2.03
N ASP A 134 5.72 -17.57 2.28
CA ASP A 134 4.33 -17.81 1.88
C ASP A 134 3.38 -16.81 2.57
N MET A 135 3.48 -16.63 3.89
CA MET A 135 2.65 -15.67 4.62
C MET A 135 2.80 -14.24 4.07
N VAL A 136 4.04 -13.80 3.80
CA VAL A 136 4.30 -12.48 3.22
C VAL A 136 3.72 -12.37 1.81
N LEU A 137 3.81 -13.43 1.01
CA LEU A 137 3.23 -13.47 -0.34
C LEU A 137 1.70 -13.39 -0.28
N LYS A 138 1.06 -14.15 0.61
CA LYS A 138 -0.39 -14.09 0.85
C LYS A 138 -0.85 -12.69 1.27
N MET A 139 -0.12 -12.03 2.18
CA MET A 139 -0.42 -10.65 2.58
C MET A 139 -0.29 -9.68 1.39
N ARG A 140 0.75 -9.84 0.57
CA ARG A 140 0.92 -9.03 -0.64
C ARG A 140 -0.25 -9.21 -1.60
N ASN A 141 -0.64 -10.47 -1.86
CA ASN A 141 -1.75 -10.79 -2.76
C ASN A 141 -3.08 -10.27 -2.23
N HIS A 142 -3.32 -10.37 -0.91
CA HIS A 142 -4.48 -9.78 -0.26
C HIS A 142 -4.54 -8.26 -0.43
N CYS A 143 -3.44 -7.54 -0.16
CA CYS A 143 -3.39 -6.10 -0.36
C CYS A 143 -3.59 -5.69 -1.83
N LEU A 144 -3.00 -6.45 -2.76
CA LEU A 144 -3.16 -6.20 -4.19
C LEU A 144 -4.60 -6.44 -4.65
N SER A 145 -5.24 -7.52 -4.20
CA SER A 145 -6.64 -7.82 -4.57
C SER A 145 -7.60 -6.74 -4.05
N LEU A 146 -7.34 -6.16 -2.87
CA LEU A 146 -8.11 -5.02 -2.37
C LEU A 146 -8.01 -3.80 -3.30
N ASP A 147 -6.81 -3.47 -3.78
CA ASP A 147 -6.63 -2.35 -4.71
C ASP A 147 -7.28 -2.62 -6.06
N ILE A 148 -7.13 -3.83 -6.62
CA ILE A 148 -7.77 -4.24 -7.88
C ILE A 148 -9.29 -4.18 -7.75
N ASN A 149 -9.86 -4.76 -6.68
CA ASN A 149 -11.30 -4.72 -6.44
C ASN A 149 -11.82 -3.28 -6.32
N ARG A 150 -11.07 -2.38 -5.66
CA ARG A 150 -11.43 -0.96 -5.60
C ARG A 150 -11.34 -0.28 -6.97
N ALA A 151 -10.33 -0.59 -7.77
CA ALA A 151 -10.17 -0.02 -9.10
C ALA A 151 -11.27 -0.45 -10.08
N LEU A 152 -11.65 -1.73 -10.04
CA LEU A 152 -12.72 -2.27 -10.90
C LEU A 152 -14.09 -1.67 -10.59
N ASN A 153 -14.38 -1.45 -9.30
CA ASN A 153 -15.65 -0.95 -8.80
C ASN A 153 -15.71 0.59 -8.65
N SER A 154 -14.62 1.31 -8.93
CA SER A 154 -14.61 2.77 -8.74
C SER A 154 -15.33 3.51 -9.85
N GLN A 155 -16.06 4.56 -9.47
CA GLN A 155 -16.60 5.58 -10.38
C GLN A 155 -15.64 6.74 -10.63
N TYR A 156 -14.46 6.77 -10.00
CA TYR A 156 -13.51 7.88 -10.15
C TYR A 156 -12.89 7.91 -11.55
N ASN A 157 -12.45 6.75 -12.04
CA ASN A 157 -11.84 6.58 -13.35
C ASN A 157 -12.21 5.20 -13.90
N THR A 158 -13.24 5.18 -14.75
CA THR A 158 -13.77 3.95 -15.36
C THR A 158 -12.90 3.43 -16.50
N THR A 159 -12.03 4.28 -17.06
CA THR A 159 -11.11 3.91 -18.14
C THR A 159 -9.87 3.20 -17.63
N TYR A 160 -9.49 3.40 -16.36
CA TYR A 160 -8.26 2.85 -15.78
C TYR A 160 -8.15 1.34 -15.93
N ARG A 161 -9.25 0.61 -15.69
CA ARG A 161 -9.32 -0.85 -15.82
C ARG A 161 -9.10 -1.37 -17.25
N MET A 162 -9.24 -0.53 -18.26
CA MET A 162 -9.04 -0.90 -19.66
C MET A 162 -7.58 -0.69 -20.11
N VAL A 163 -6.84 0.17 -19.40
CA VAL A 163 -5.50 0.64 -19.82
C VAL A 163 -4.40 0.11 -18.90
N SER A 164 -4.75 -0.27 -17.67
CA SER A 164 -3.78 -0.79 -16.71
C SER A 164 -3.58 -2.30 -16.84
N THR A 165 -2.34 -2.74 -16.61
CA THR A 165 -2.00 -4.16 -16.47
C THR A 165 -2.47 -4.78 -15.15
N LEU A 166 -3.01 -3.97 -14.22
CA LEU A 166 -3.56 -4.38 -12.92
C LEU A 166 -2.64 -5.33 -12.13
N GLY A 167 -1.76 -4.75 -11.32
CA GLY A 167 -0.98 -5.49 -10.31
C GLY A 167 0.50 -5.62 -10.59
N GLU A 168 0.94 -5.23 -11.79
CA GLU A 168 2.33 -4.89 -12.04
C GLU A 168 2.50 -3.39 -12.28
N SER A 169 3.65 -2.86 -11.88
CA SER A 169 4.06 -1.47 -12.16
C SER A 169 4.03 -1.22 -13.66
N GLU A 170 3.41 -0.11 -14.07
CA GLU A 170 3.26 0.21 -15.48
C GLU A 170 4.62 0.44 -16.17
N SER A 171 4.78 -0.19 -17.34
CA SER A 171 6.07 -0.24 -18.06
C SER A 171 6.60 1.15 -18.44
N TYR A 172 5.71 2.10 -18.73
CA TYR A 172 6.09 3.45 -19.12
C TYR A 172 6.85 4.21 -18.02
N LEU A 173 6.62 3.88 -16.74
CA LEU A 173 7.32 4.50 -15.60
C LEU A 173 8.81 4.11 -15.56
N ARG A 174 9.19 3.01 -16.21
CA ARG A 174 10.56 2.51 -16.26
C ARG A 174 11.33 3.01 -17.50
N LEU A 175 10.66 3.69 -18.43
CA LEU A 175 11.30 4.23 -19.62
C LEU A 175 12.35 5.28 -19.24
N ARG A 176 13.52 5.22 -19.89
CA ARG A 176 14.58 6.24 -19.77
C ARG A 176 14.21 7.50 -20.56
N SER A 177 13.12 8.14 -20.17
CA SER A 177 12.56 9.34 -20.80
C SER A 177 12.70 10.56 -19.90
N ASN A 178 12.51 11.76 -20.47
CA ASN A 178 12.37 12.97 -19.66
C ASN A 178 11.23 12.78 -18.65
N PHE A 179 11.54 13.01 -17.38
CA PHE A 179 10.61 12.77 -16.28
C PHE A 179 9.30 13.57 -16.40
N LYS A 180 9.33 14.75 -17.05
CA LYS A 180 8.12 15.54 -17.34
C LYS A 180 7.12 14.77 -18.22
N LYS A 181 7.60 13.99 -19.19
CA LYS A 181 6.75 13.16 -20.06
C LYS A 181 6.10 12.02 -19.27
N ILE A 182 6.87 11.38 -18.39
CA ILE A 182 6.37 10.31 -17.51
C ILE A 182 5.27 10.85 -16.59
N LYS A 183 5.48 12.02 -15.98
CA LYS A 183 4.45 12.69 -15.16
C LYS A 183 3.19 12.97 -15.96
N PHE A 184 3.34 13.49 -17.18
CA PHE A 184 2.21 13.84 -18.03
C PHE A 184 1.36 12.61 -18.37
N ILE A 185 2.00 11.50 -18.78
CA ILE A 185 1.31 10.22 -19.04
C ILE A 185 0.58 9.75 -17.77
N CYS A 186 1.25 9.80 -16.61
CA CYS A 186 0.66 9.39 -15.34
C CYS A 186 -0.57 10.24 -14.95
N GLN A 187 -0.50 11.55 -15.16
CA GLN A 187 -1.64 12.46 -14.89
C GLN A 187 -2.85 12.16 -15.77
N ILE A 188 -2.62 11.82 -17.05
CA ILE A 188 -3.71 11.43 -17.97
C ILE A 188 -4.30 10.07 -17.55
N ARG A 189 -3.45 9.08 -17.26
CA ARG A 189 -3.92 7.74 -16.89
C ARG A 189 -4.70 7.73 -15.58
N LEU A 190 -4.30 8.58 -14.62
CA LEU A 190 -4.89 8.66 -13.29
C LEU A 190 -5.91 9.78 -13.10
N SER A 191 -6.30 10.47 -14.17
CA SER A 191 -7.31 11.52 -14.07
C SER A 191 -8.69 10.95 -13.78
N SER A 192 -9.57 11.78 -13.22
CA SER A 192 -10.98 11.41 -13.08
C SER A 192 -11.71 11.50 -14.42
N ASP A 193 -12.80 10.75 -14.58
CA ASP A 193 -13.60 10.75 -15.81
C ASP A 193 -14.20 12.13 -16.14
N ASN A 194 -14.45 12.95 -15.11
CA ASN A 194 -15.10 14.25 -15.24
C ASN A 194 -14.12 15.42 -15.37
N TRP A 195 -12.92 15.29 -14.79
CA TRP A 195 -11.95 16.38 -14.69
C TRP A 195 -10.55 15.89 -15.02
N LEU A 196 -9.95 16.53 -16.03
CA LEU A 196 -8.53 16.41 -16.37
C LEU A 196 -7.79 17.60 -15.76
N ARG A 197 -6.95 17.34 -14.76
CA ARG A 197 -6.03 18.33 -14.20
C ARG A 197 -4.61 17.90 -14.51
N PHE A 198 -3.88 18.70 -15.26
CA PHE A 198 -2.48 18.45 -15.56
C PHE A 198 -1.61 19.65 -15.20
N SER A 199 -0.39 19.36 -14.75
CA SER A 199 0.61 20.35 -14.38
C SER A 199 1.82 20.23 -15.29
N ILE A 200 2.07 21.27 -16.08
CA ILE A 200 3.23 21.37 -16.95
C ILE A 200 4.07 22.55 -16.48
N SER A 201 5.28 22.26 -15.99
CA SER A 201 6.27 23.27 -15.57
C SER A 201 5.72 24.32 -14.57
N GLY A 202 4.84 23.91 -13.65
CA GLY A 202 4.26 24.78 -12.62
C GLY A 202 2.93 25.42 -12.99
N ILE A 203 2.55 25.40 -14.27
CA ILE A 203 1.23 25.87 -14.74
C ILE A 203 0.23 24.72 -14.54
N GLN A 204 -0.91 25.02 -13.91
CA GLN A 204 -2.01 24.08 -13.71
C GLN A 204 -3.13 24.40 -14.71
N LEU A 205 -3.49 23.42 -15.53
CA LEU A 205 -4.58 23.50 -16.47
C LEU A 205 -5.71 22.57 -16.04
N TRP A 206 -6.95 23.05 -16.23
CA TRP A 206 -8.18 22.35 -15.90
C TRP A 206 -8.98 22.19 -17.18
N LEU A 207 -9.26 20.95 -17.56
CA LEU A 207 -10.22 20.63 -18.60
C LEU A 207 -11.36 19.85 -17.94
N ALA A 208 -12.53 20.47 -17.88
CA ALA A 208 -13.77 19.78 -17.54
C ALA A 208 -14.23 19.01 -18.77
N ARG A 209 -14.60 17.74 -18.59
CA ARG A 209 -15.28 16.99 -19.64
C ARG A 209 -16.75 17.42 -19.66
N TYR A 210 -17.03 18.64 -20.16
CA TYR A 210 -18.36 18.91 -20.68
C TYR A 210 -18.53 18.10 -21.96
N VAL A 211 -19.63 17.38 -22.04
CA VAL A 211 -20.10 16.66 -23.22
C VAL A 211 -19.79 17.47 -24.48
N PHE A 212 -19.14 16.84 -25.46
CA PHE A 212 -19.15 17.32 -26.84
C PHE A 212 -20.61 17.30 -27.33
N TYR A 213 -21.40 18.31 -26.99
CA TYR A 213 -22.54 18.70 -27.81
C TYR A 213 -21.99 19.66 -28.85
N VAL A 214 -21.73 19.13 -30.04
CA VAL A 214 -21.74 19.94 -31.25
C VAL A 214 -23.18 20.40 -31.42
N THR A 215 -23.53 21.56 -30.89
CA THR A 215 -24.61 22.36 -31.45
C THR A 215 -23.96 23.30 -32.45
N GLU A 216 -24.09 22.94 -33.72
CA GLU A 216 -23.97 23.88 -34.83
C GLU A 216 -24.77 25.13 -34.46
N ARG A 217 -24.08 26.26 -34.26
CA ARG A 217 -24.73 27.56 -34.40
C ARG A 217 -25.04 27.72 -35.88
N GLN A 218 -26.23 27.28 -36.29
CA GLN A 218 -26.83 27.82 -37.50
C GLN A 218 -27.08 29.32 -37.29
N ASN A 219 -26.47 30.10 -38.18
CA ASN A 219 -26.82 31.49 -38.42
C ASN A 219 -28.34 31.64 -38.61
N ARG A 220 -28.96 32.53 -37.84
CA ARG A 220 -29.97 33.50 -38.29
C ARG A 220 -30.25 34.51 -37.19
#